data_AF-A0A8T5IXL8-F1
#
_entry.id   AF-A0A8T5IXL8-F1
#
_cell.length_a   1.000
_cell.length_b   1.000
_cell.length_c   1.000
_cell.angle_alpha   90.00
_cell.angle_beta   90.00
_cell.angle_gamma   90.00
#
_symmetry.space_group_name_H-M   'P 1'
#
loop_
_entity.id
_entity.type
_entity.pdbx_description
1 polymer ?
#
loop_
_entity_poly.entity_id
_entity_poly.type
_entity_poly.pdbx_seq_one_letter_code
_entity_poly.pdbx_strand_id
1 'polypeptide(L)' 'MKKEIHNCPECGDQLHEGQHKFDDGLFLVKYCKKCGFRTEKPE' A
#
# COMPACT_ATOMS: atom_id res chain seq x y z
N MET A 1 14.70 12.54 3.30
CA MET A 1 13.64 11.52 3.50
C MET A 1 13.31 10.91 2.14
N LYS A 2 13.80 9.70 1.82
CA LYS A 2 13.44 9.02 0.57
C LYS A 2 12.06 8.39 0.78
N LYS A 3 10.99 9.03 0.33
CA LYS A 3 9.69 8.36 0.19
C LYS A 3 9.89 7.28 -0.86
N GLU A 4 9.87 6.01 -0.45
CA GLU A 4 9.78 4.89 -1.37
C GLU A 4 8.45 5.02 -2.11
N ILE A 5 8.49 5.55 -3.32
CA ILE A 5 7.29 5.71 -4.13
C ILE A 5 6.96 4.31 -4.67
N HIS A 6 6.11 3.59 -3.95
CA HIS A 6 5.54 2.35 -4.45
C HIS A 6 4.57 2.70 -5.59
N ASN A 7 4.97 2.48 -6.84
CA ASN A 7 4.08 2.65 -7.98
C ASN A 7 3.27 1.36 -8.20
N CYS A 8 1.99 1.46 -8.59
CA CYS A 8 1.14 0.31 -8.97
C CYS A 8 1.84 -0.41 -10.14
N PRO A 9 2.18 -1.70 -10.02
CA PRO A 9 2.82 -2.43 -11.13
C PRO A 9 1.92 -2.53 -12.36
N GLU A 10 0.59 -2.38 -12.19
CA GLU A 10 -0.36 -2.48 -13.30
C GLU A 10 -0.55 -1.17 -14.09
N CYS A 11 -0.55 -0.02 -13.41
CA CYS A 11 -0.85 1.26 -14.07
C CYS A 11 0.22 2.34 -13.89
N GLY A 12 1.30 2.05 -13.17
CA GLY A 12 2.40 2.97 -12.88
C GLY A 12 2.05 4.14 -11.96
N ASP A 13 0.81 4.20 -11.46
CA ASP A 13 0.32 5.30 -10.63
C ASP A 13 0.77 5.16 -9.17
N GLN A 14 0.72 6.24 -8.40
CA GLN A 14 1.23 6.23 -7.03
C GLN A 14 0.33 5.37 -6.13
N LEU A 15 0.92 4.37 -5.45
CA LEU A 15 0.21 3.62 -4.42
C LEU A 15 0.06 4.49 -3.17
N HIS A 16 -1.13 4.49 -2.62
CA HIS A 16 -1.44 5.03 -1.32
C HIS A 16 -1.09 3.99 -0.26
N GLU A 17 -0.29 4.39 0.72
CA GLU A 17 0.08 3.57 1.87
C GLU A 17 -0.74 4.01 3.09
N GLY A 18 -1.21 3.03 3.87
CA GLY A 18 -1.83 3.23 5.16
C GLY A 18 -1.56 2.05 6.09
N GLN A 19 -1.55 2.31 7.39
CA GLN A 19 -1.46 1.25 8.39
C GLN A 19 -2.87 0.93 8.89
N HIS A 20 -3.18 -0.36 8.97
CA HIS A 20 -4.45 -0.87 9.47
C HIS A 20 -4.17 -1.76 10.66
N LYS A 21 -4.77 -1.44 11.80
CA LYS A 21 -4.64 -2.23 13.02
C LYS A 21 -5.69 -3.33 12.99
N PHE A 22 -5.24 -4.57 12.84
CA PHE A 22 -6.04 -5.78 13.01
C PHE A 22 -5.83 -6.35 14.42
N ASP A 23 -6.62 -7.36 14.78
CA ASP A 23 -6.50 -8.05 16.07
C ASP A 23 -5.12 -8.73 16.22
N ASP A 24 -4.58 -9.23 15.11
CA ASP A 24 -3.29 -9.92 15.00
C ASP A 24 -2.07 -8.96 15.00
N GLY A 25 -2.28 -7.66 14.73
CA GLY A 25 -1.19 -6.68 14.69
C GLY A 25 -1.42 -5.50 13.76
N LEU A 26 -0.36 -4.73 13.53
CA LEU A 26 -0.34 -3.64 12.55
C LEU A 26 0.01 -4.20 11.18
N PHE A 27 -0.85 -3.94 10.20
CA PHE A 27 -0.62 -4.34 8.82
C PHE A 27 -0.45 -3.09 7.97
N LEU A 28 0.59 -3.09 7.16
CA LEU A 28 0.86 -2.05 6.20
C LEU A 28 0.15 -2.39 4.90
N VAL A 29 -0.85 -1.59 4.57
CA VAL A 29 -1.71 -1.76 3.39
C VAL A 29 -1.33 -0.71 2.36
N LYS A 30 -1.01 -1.16 1.14
CA LYS A 30 -0.79 -0.28 -0.01
C LYS A 30 -1.89 -0.54 -1.03
N TYR A 31 -2.55 0.51 -1.50
CA TYR A 31 -3.62 0.40 -2.49
C TYR A 31 -3.52 1.49 -3.55
N CYS A 32 -3.96 1.20 -4.77
CA CYS A 32 -4.02 2.15 -5.86
C CYS A 32 -5.47 2.54 -6.12
N LYS A 33 -5.74 3.85 -6.10
CA LYS A 33 -7.08 4.38 -6.42
C LYS A 33 -7.48 4.27 -7.88
N LYS A 34 -6.51 4.06 -8.78
CA LYS A 34 -6.71 4.07 -10.23
C LYS A 34 -6.94 2.69 -10.81
N CYS A 35 -6.03 1.75 -10.53
CA CYS A 35 -6.12 0.34 -10.96
C CYS A 35 -6.97 -0.51 -10.00
N GLY A 36 -7.15 -0.08 -8.73
CA GLY A 36 -7.78 -0.90 -7.69
C GLY A 36 -6.83 -1.93 -7.06
N PHE A 37 -5.58 -1.99 -7.51
CA PHE A 37 -4.53 -2.87 -6.95
C PHE A 37 -4.38 -2.65 -5.44
N ARG A 38 -4.32 -3.74 -4.66
CA ARG A 38 -4.10 -3.69 -3.22
C ARG A 38 -3.11 -4.79 -2.81
N THR A 39 -2.20 -4.43 -1.92
CA THR A 39 -1.27 -5.36 -1.27
C THR A 39 -1.23 -5.04 0.22
N GLU A 40 -1.17 -6.07 1.04
CA GLU A 40 -1.10 -5.96 2.49
C GLU A 40 0.05 -6.83 2.98
N LYS A 41 0.87 -6.26 3.87
CA LYS A 41 1.99 -6.96 4.50
C LYS A 41 1.94 -6.72 6.01
N PRO A 42 2.18 -7.75 6.84
CA PRO A 42 2.46 -7.52 8.25
C PRO A 42 3.74 -6.68 8.38
N GLU A 43 3.74 -5.74 9.34
CA GLU A 43 4.90 -4.87 9.62
C GLU A 43 6.01 -5.59 10.39
#